data_AF-J9EHZ9-F1
#
_entry.id   AF-J9EHZ9-F1
#
_cell.length_a   1.000
_cell.length_b   1.000
_cell.length_c   1.000
_cell.angle_alpha   90.00
_cell.angle_beta   90.00
_cell.angle_gamma   90.00
#
_symmetry.space_group_name_H-M   'P 1'
#
loop_
_entity.id
_entity.type
_entity.pdbx_description
1 polymer ?
#
loop_
_entity_poly.entity_id
_entity_poly.type
_entity_poly.pdbx_seq_one_letter_code
_entity_poly.pdbx_strand_id
1 'polypeptide(L)'
;MPKAIAGSPVIAMFRHPPPRPSSQACHFSLNDSNSLKPPKPPDRPLVPYMRFSRKMWAKVRAENPDSQLWDIGKVIGQMWRDAPESEKAIYHQEYDIERQEYEKALKAYHNSAAYQQYLSAKNRAKVIDKSNTVGGVIA
;
A
#
# COMPACT_ATOMS: atom_id res chain seq x y z
N MET A 1 -25.49 -70.48 -16.93
CA MET A 1 -25.11 -70.27 -15.51
C MET A 1 -23.58 -70.31 -15.43
N PRO A 2 -22.87 -69.64 -14.49
CA PRO A 2 -23.06 -68.33 -13.84
C PRO A 2 -21.74 -67.49 -13.71
N LYS A 3 -21.92 -66.16 -13.55
CA LYS A 3 -21.22 -65.19 -12.66
C LYS A 3 -19.68 -65.06 -12.59
N ALA A 4 -19.23 -63.80 -12.84
CA ALA A 4 -18.27 -62.94 -12.09
C ALA A 4 -16.83 -63.48 -11.87
N ILE A 5 -15.74 -62.72 -11.75
CA ILE A 5 -15.45 -61.54 -10.91
C ILE A 5 -14.05 -60.97 -11.29
N ALA A 6 -13.93 -59.64 -11.19
CA ALA A 6 -12.80 -58.85 -10.69
C ALA A 6 -11.45 -58.79 -11.46
N GLY A 7 -11.11 -57.56 -11.88
CA GLY A 7 -9.77 -57.17 -12.28
C GLY A 7 -9.73 -55.72 -12.79
N SER A 8 -9.66 -54.78 -11.86
CA SER A 8 -9.85 -53.33 -12.01
C SER A 8 -9.02 -52.59 -13.08
N PRO A 9 -9.49 -51.39 -13.49
CA PRO A 9 -8.91 -50.55 -14.54
C PRO A 9 -7.82 -49.63 -14.00
N VAL A 10 -6.83 -49.30 -14.84
CA VAL A 10 -6.00 -48.10 -14.63
C VAL A 10 -6.09 -47.21 -15.86
N ILE A 11 -7.09 -46.35 -15.82
CA ILE A 11 -7.23 -45.17 -16.68
C ILE A 11 -5.98 -44.31 -16.42
N ALA A 12 -5.19 -44.08 -17.47
CA ALA A 12 -4.13 -43.09 -17.47
C ALA A 12 -4.78 -41.70 -17.34
N MET A 13 -4.97 -41.25 -16.11
CA MET A 13 -5.40 -39.90 -15.78
C MET A 13 -4.27 -38.96 -16.21
N PHE A 14 -4.41 -38.35 -17.39
CA PHE A 14 -3.70 -37.14 -17.76
C PHE A 14 -3.96 -36.10 -16.65
N ARG A 15 -2.98 -35.97 -15.74
CA ARG A 15 -3.02 -35.04 -14.62
C ARG A 15 -2.84 -33.63 -15.18
N HIS A 16 -3.96 -33.02 -15.54
CA HIS A 16 -4.04 -31.59 -15.77
C HIS A 16 -3.56 -30.89 -14.47
N PRO A 17 -2.69 -29.87 -14.54
CA PRO A 17 -2.38 -29.07 -13.37
C PRO A 17 -3.67 -28.39 -12.89
N PRO A 18 -3.95 -28.35 -11.57
CA PRO A 18 -5.12 -27.65 -11.07
C PRO A 18 -5.01 -26.15 -11.42
N PRO A 19 -6.13 -25.45 -11.69
CA PRO A 19 -6.11 -24.00 -11.77
C PRO A 19 -5.62 -23.44 -10.43
N ARG A 20 -4.51 -22.70 -10.48
CA ARG A 20 -4.02 -21.92 -9.34
C ARG A 20 -5.18 -21.05 -8.85
N PRO A 21 -5.63 -21.14 -7.59
CA PRO A 21 -6.59 -20.18 -7.08
C PRO A 21 -5.95 -18.80 -7.18
N SER A 22 -6.62 -17.93 -7.95
CA SER A 22 -6.44 -16.49 -7.90
C SER A 22 -6.61 -16.08 -6.44
N SER A 23 -5.51 -15.82 -5.74
CA SER A 23 -5.52 -15.22 -4.41
C SER A 23 -5.90 -13.75 -4.52
N GLN A 24 -7.10 -13.49 -5.04
CA GLN A 24 -7.82 -12.24 -4.80
C GLN A 24 -8.58 -12.42 -3.49
N ALA A 25 -7.83 -12.27 -2.41
CA ALA A 25 -8.31 -11.87 -1.10
C ALA A 25 -7.05 -11.63 -0.25
N CYS A 26 -6.50 -10.41 -0.33
CA CYS A 26 -5.68 -9.91 0.75
C CYS A 26 -6.61 -9.79 1.96
N HIS A 27 -6.73 -10.89 2.69
CA HIS A 27 -7.37 -10.98 3.98
C HIS A 27 -6.60 -10.00 4.89
N PHE A 28 -7.19 -8.84 5.20
CA PHE A 28 -6.72 -7.98 6.28
C PHE A 28 -6.97 -8.72 7.60
N SER A 29 -6.15 -9.73 7.88
CA SER A 29 -6.07 -10.36 9.18
C SER A 29 -5.12 -9.51 10.02
N LEU A 30 -5.69 -8.69 10.91
CA LEU A 30 -4.95 -8.12 12.02
C LEU A 30 -5.82 -8.17 13.27
N ASN A 31 -6.06 -9.40 13.74
CA ASN A 31 -6.27 -9.63 15.16
C ASN A 31 -4.89 -9.93 15.76
N ASP A 32 -4.28 -8.94 16.39
CA ASP A 32 -3.10 -9.17 17.24
C ASP A 32 -3.08 -8.11 18.35
N SER A 33 -3.74 -8.50 19.43
CA SER A 33 -3.73 -7.89 20.75
C SER A 33 -2.33 -7.94 21.34
N ASN A 34 -1.85 -6.82 21.89
CA ASN A 34 -0.67 -6.71 22.76
C ASN A 34 0.72 -6.60 22.11
N SER A 35 0.87 -5.73 21.11
CA SER A 35 2.18 -5.12 20.81
C SER A 35 2.00 -3.62 20.64
N LEU A 36 2.88 -2.82 21.23
CA LEU A 36 2.96 -1.36 21.11
C LEU A 36 3.30 -0.96 19.66
N LYS A 37 2.37 -1.23 18.74
CA LYS A 37 2.44 -0.78 17.36
C LYS A 37 2.27 0.73 17.44
N PRO A 38 3.18 1.52 16.85
CA PRO A 38 2.97 2.96 16.78
C PRO A 38 1.58 3.20 16.17
N PRO A 39 0.80 4.17 16.69
CA PRO A 39 -0.44 4.54 16.03
C PRO A 39 -0.15 4.77 14.54
N LYS A 40 -1.03 4.29 13.66
CA LYS A 40 -0.78 4.45 12.22
C LYS A 40 -0.58 5.94 11.95
N PRO A 41 0.56 6.35 11.36
CA PRO A 41 0.73 7.74 11.00
C PRO A 41 -0.42 8.12 10.06
N PRO A 42 -0.94 9.35 10.15
CA PRO A 42 -1.93 9.80 9.19
C PRO A 42 -1.37 9.65 7.77
N ASP A 43 -2.23 9.35 6.79
CA ASP A 43 -1.79 9.16 5.41
C ASP A 43 -1.61 10.53 4.73
N ARG A 44 -0.56 10.67 3.92
CA ARG A 44 -0.28 11.96 3.28
C ARG A 44 -1.37 12.25 2.26
N PRO A 45 -1.97 13.45 2.28
CA PRO A 45 -2.99 13.82 1.30
C PRO A 45 -2.40 13.75 -0.11
N LEU A 46 -3.19 13.23 -1.04
CA LEU A 46 -2.76 13.07 -2.42
C LEU A 46 -2.74 14.45 -3.11
N VAL A 47 -1.58 14.86 -3.62
CA VAL A 47 -1.41 16.15 -4.29
C VAL A 47 -2.38 16.33 -5.47
N PRO A 48 -2.84 17.56 -5.78
CA PRO A 48 -3.89 17.83 -6.77
C PRO A 48 -3.62 17.17 -8.13
N TYR A 49 -2.40 17.32 -8.63
CA TYR A 49 -1.96 16.70 -9.88
C TYR A 49 -2.03 15.17 -9.85
N MET A 50 -1.72 14.53 -8.72
CA MET A 50 -1.76 13.06 -8.62
C MET A 50 -3.20 12.53 -8.58
N ARG A 51 -4.16 13.30 -8.04
CA ARG A 51 -5.59 12.97 -8.13
C ARG A 51 -6.06 13.00 -9.56
N PHE A 52 -5.77 14.09 -10.26
CA PHE A 52 -6.10 14.26 -11.66
C PHE A 52 -5.44 13.18 -12.51
N SER A 53 -4.14 12.95 -12.31
CA SER A 53 -3.39 11.98 -13.10
C SER A 53 -3.96 10.58 -12.95
N ARG A 54 -4.28 10.10 -11.74
CA ARG A 54 -4.89 8.77 -11.55
C ARG A 54 -6.21 8.59 -12.30
N LYS A 55 -7.08 9.61 -12.28
CA LYS A 55 -8.36 9.57 -13.02
C LYS A 55 -8.10 9.54 -14.53
N MET A 56 -7.20 10.39 -15.02
CA MET A 56 -6.89 10.46 -16.44
C MET A 56 -6.10 9.24 -16.92
N TRP A 57 -5.28 8.64 -16.08
CA TRP A 57 -4.57 7.39 -16.33
C TRP A 57 -5.53 6.27 -16.70
N ALA A 58 -6.60 6.10 -15.92
CA ALA A 58 -7.63 5.12 -16.22
C ALA A 58 -8.34 5.43 -17.55
N LYS A 59 -8.66 6.70 -17.79
CA LYS A 59 -9.35 7.14 -19.01
C LYS A 59 -8.50 6.97 -20.28
N VAL A 60 -7.31 7.55 -20.30
CA VAL A 60 -6.41 7.54 -21.48
C VAL A 60 -5.96 6.10 -21.80
N ARG A 61 -5.75 5.26 -20.79
CA ARG A 61 -5.43 3.84 -20.98
C ARG A 61 -6.62 3.03 -21.50
N ALA A 62 -7.85 3.35 -21.08
CA ALA A 62 -9.03 2.70 -21.64
C ALA A 62 -9.25 3.08 -23.10
N GLU A 63 -8.97 4.33 -23.46
CA GLU A 63 -9.03 4.81 -24.85
C GLU A 63 -7.86 4.30 -25.70
N ASN A 64 -6.70 4.05 -25.09
CA ASN A 64 -5.48 3.59 -25.76
C ASN A 64 -4.81 2.45 -24.98
N PRO A 65 -5.37 1.22 -25.02
CA PRO A 65 -4.85 0.09 -24.25
C PRO A 65 -3.46 -0.36 -24.71
N ASP A 66 -3.11 -0.11 -25.98
CA ASP A 66 -1.82 -0.46 -26.58
C ASP A 66 -0.74 0.64 -26.45
N SER A 67 -1.13 1.83 -25.98
CA SER A 67 -0.19 2.95 -25.81
C SER A 67 0.76 2.72 -24.65
N GLN A 68 2.01 3.16 -24.83
CA GLN A 68 3.05 2.94 -23.85
C GLN A 68 2.88 3.89 -22.64
N LEU A 69 3.26 3.41 -21.45
CA LEU A 69 3.10 4.12 -20.18
C LEU A 69 3.68 5.57 -20.22
N TRP A 70 4.85 5.75 -20.82
CA TRP A 70 5.49 7.07 -20.90
C TRP A 70 4.72 8.06 -21.79
N ASP A 71 4.06 7.58 -22.85
CA ASP A 71 3.24 8.42 -23.73
C ASP A 71 1.95 8.85 -23.03
N ILE A 72 1.31 7.92 -22.31
CA ILE A 72 0.12 8.24 -21.50
C ILE A 72 0.46 9.30 -20.45
N GLY A 73 1.62 9.20 -19.79
CA GLY A 73 2.09 10.20 -18.84
C GLY A 73 2.26 11.59 -19.45
N LYS A 74 2.79 11.67 -20.69
CA LYS A 74 2.94 12.94 -21.42
C LYS A 74 1.58 13.57 -21.73
N VAL A 75 0.63 12.78 -22.22
CA VAL A 75 -0.73 13.23 -22.54
C VAL A 75 -1.43 13.79 -21.29
N ILE A 76 -1.35 13.07 -20.17
CA ILE A 76 -1.96 13.51 -18.91
C ILE A 76 -1.30 14.80 -18.38
N GLY A 77 0.02 14.92 -18.51
CA GLY A 77 0.74 16.14 -18.15
C GLY A 77 0.30 17.34 -19.00
N GLN A 78 0.05 17.13 -20.29
CA GLN A 78 -0.48 18.16 -21.18
C GLN A 78 -1.92 18.53 -20.82
N MET A 79 -2.79 17.54 -20.63
CA MET A 79 -4.18 17.76 -20.18
C MET A 79 -4.24 18.53 -18.87
N TRP A 80 -3.33 18.27 -17.92
CA TRP A 80 -3.28 19.07 -16.69
C TRP A 80 -2.86 20.52 -16.96
N ARG A 81 -1.91 20.77 -17.85
CA ARG A 81 -1.53 22.15 -18.20
C ARG A 81 -2.68 22.90 -18.85
N ASP A 82 -3.38 22.24 -19.78
CA ASP A 82 -4.50 22.82 -20.52
C ASP A 82 -5.82 22.84 -19.72
N ALA A 83 -5.92 22.11 -18.61
CA ALA A 83 -7.11 22.12 -17.76
C ALA A 83 -7.38 23.53 -17.21
N PRO A 84 -8.67 23.94 -17.14
CA PRO A 84 -9.03 25.26 -16.65
C PRO A 84 -8.68 25.42 -15.16
N GLU A 85 -8.32 26.64 -14.78
CA GLU A 85 -7.93 26.94 -13.39
C GLU A 85 -9.06 26.65 -12.41
N SER A 86 -10.32 26.77 -12.82
CA SER A 86 -11.48 26.41 -11.99
C SER A 86 -11.50 24.92 -11.62
N GLU A 87 -11.14 24.03 -12.55
CA GLU A 87 -11.07 22.59 -12.28
C GLU A 87 -9.86 22.27 -11.40
N LYS A 88 -8.70 22.88 -11.69
CA LYS A 88 -7.51 22.78 -10.84
C LYS A 88 -7.81 23.24 -9.42
N ALA A 89 -8.48 24.38 -9.27
CA ALA A 89 -8.82 24.99 -7.99
C ALA A 89 -9.64 24.04 -7.09
N ILE A 90 -10.57 23.26 -7.66
CA ILE A 90 -11.32 22.25 -6.90
C ILE A 90 -10.37 21.21 -6.30
N TYR A 91 -9.44 20.67 -7.10
CA TYR A 91 -8.45 19.71 -6.62
C TYR A 91 -7.47 20.32 -5.61
N HIS A 92 -7.11 21.60 -5.79
CA HIS A 92 -6.28 22.34 -4.84
C HIS A 92 -6.99 22.57 -3.50
N GLN A 93 -8.26 22.96 -3.54
CA GLN A 93 -9.07 23.18 -2.35
C GLN A 93 -9.32 21.89 -1.57
N GLU A 94 -9.66 20.79 -2.26
CA GLU A 94 -9.78 19.47 -1.65
C GLU A 94 -8.46 19.05 -0.99
N TYR A 95 -7.33 19.26 -1.69
CA TYR A 95 -6.01 18.97 -1.15
C TYR A 95 -5.71 19.80 0.09
N ASP A 96 -6.02 21.10 0.10
CA ASP A 96 -5.75 21.97 1.24
C ASP A 96 -6.57 21.58 2.48
N ILE A 97 -7.82 21.16 2.30
CA ILE A 97 -8.67 20.66 3.38
C ILE A 97 -8.02 19.40 3.99
N GLU A 98 -7.71 18.40 3.15
CA GLU A 98 -7.10 17.16 3.63
C GLU A 98 -5.69 17.37 4.20
N ARG A 99 -4.93 18.34 3.67
CA ARG A 99 -3.62 18.74 4.19
C ARG A 99 -3.73 19.31 5.59
N GLN A 100 -4.72 20.16 5.83
CA GLN A 100 -4.96 20.69 7.17
C GLN A 100 -5.39 19.59 8.15
N GLU A 101 -6.22 18.65 7.71
CA GLU A 101 -6.60 17.49 8.53
C GLU A 101 -5.42 16.57 8.83
N TYR A 102 -4.59 16.27 7.83
CA TYR A 102 -3.35 15.53 7.99
C TYR A 102 -2.41 16.20 8.98
N GLU A 103 -2.21 17.52 8.88
CA GLU A 103 -1.36 18.26 9.82
C GLU A 103 -1.90 18.21 11.25
N LYS A 104 -3.22 18.35 11.43
CA LYS A 104 -3.87 18.21 12.75
C LYS A 104 -3.68 16.80 13.30
N ALA A 105 -3.93 15.78 12.47
CA ALA A 105 -3.74 14.38 12.84
C ALA A 105 -2.27 14.07 13.16
N LEU A 106 -1.32 14.67 12.44
CA LEU A 106 0.11 14.48 12.68
C LEU A 106 0.56 15.13 13.99
N LYS A 107 0.04 16.34 14.29
CA LYS A 107 0.27 17.00 15.59
C LYS A 107 -0.32 16.18 16.74
N ALA A 108 -1.52 15.62 16.57
CA ALA A 108 -2.14 14.75 17.56
C ALA A 108 -1.35 13.44 17.73
N TYR A 109 -0.88 12.84 16.63
CA TYR A 109 -0.03 11.66 16.63
C TYR A 109 1.26 11.91 17.40
N HIS A 110 1.96 13.02 17.14
CA HIS A 110 3.18 13.39 17.84
C HIS A 110 2.97 13.73 19.32
N ASN A 111 1.82 14.33 19.67
CA ASN A 111 1.46 14.60 21.07
C ASN A 111 0.91 13.38 21.80
N SER A 112 0.59 12.28 21.10
CA SER A 112 0.06 11.09 21.75
C SER A 112 1.09 10.47 22.70
N ALA A 113 0.64 10.11 23.91
CA ALA A 113 1.48 9.45 24.91
C ALA A 113 2.11 8.16 24.37
N ALA A 114 1.39 7.43 23.51
CA ALA A 114 1.90 6.22 22.84
C ALA A 114 3.09 6.51 21.92
N TYR A 115 3.06 7.61 21.14
CA TYR A 115 4.19 7.98 20.29
C TYR A 115 5.39 8.48 21.08
N GLN A 116 5.16 9.25 22.15
CA GLN A 116 6.23 9.70 23.05
C GLN A 116 6.90 8.53 23.78
N GLN A 117 6.12 7.53 24.20
CA GLN A 117 6.64 6.27 24.76
C GLN A 117 7.44 5.47 23.73
N TYR A 118 7.00 5.43 22.47
CA TYR A 118 7.77 4.84 21.37
C TYR A 118 9.11 5.54 21.15
N LEU A 119 9.12 6.88 21.12
CA LEU A 119 10.36 7.65 20.96
C LEU A 119 11.33 7.43 22.13
N SER A 120 10.84 7.41 23.37
CA SER A 120 11.69 7.16 24.54
C SER A 120 12.23 5.74 24.58
N ALA A 121 11.44 4.74 24.16
CA ALA A 121 11.91 3.36 24.01
C ALA A 121 12.95 3.23 22.89
N LYS A 122 12.74 3.88 21.74
CA LYS A 122 13.67 3.87 20.60
C LYS A 122 14.98 4.59 20.90
N ASN A 123 14.93 5.72 21.59
CA ASN A 123 16.14 6.44 22.02
C ASN A 123 16.93 5.63 23.05
N ARG A 124 16.26 4.98 24.01
CA ARG A 124 16.93 4.05 24.95
C ARG A 124 17.62 2.89 24.22
N ALA A 125 16.95 2.26 23.26
CA ALA A 125 17.54 1.18 22.47
C ALA A 125 18.79 1.63 21.68
N LYS A 126 18.78 2.85 21.11
CA LYS A 126 19.95 3.43 20.42
C LYS A 126 21.11 3.77 21.36
N VAL A 127 20.81 4.16 22.60
CA VAL A 127 21.84 4.43 23.62
C VAL A 127 22.48 3.13 24.09
N ILE A 128 21.69 2.07 24.26
CA ILE A 128 22.15 0.73 24.65
C ILE A 128 23.05 0.10 23.56
N ASP A 129 22.67 0.25 22.29
CA ASP A 129 23.45 -0.21 21.13
C ASP A 129 24.81 0.51 21.02
N LYS A 130 24.82 1.83 21.24
CA LYS A 130 26.07 2.62 21.28
C LYS A 130 26.92 2.29 22.51
N SER A 131 26.34 2.05 23.68
CA SER A 131 27.13 1.67 24.86
C SER A 131 27.75 0.27 24.73
N ASN A 132 27.08 -0.66 24.05
CA ASN A 132 27.60 -2.01 23.81
C ASN A 132 28.75 -2.04 22.78
N THR A 133 28.75 -1.11 21.83
CA THR A 133 29.81 -1.03 20.79
C THR A 133 31.12 -0.45 21.34
N VAL A 134 31.06 0.42 22.37
CA VAL A 134 32.24 1.07 22.95
C VAL A 134 32.79 0.30 24.17
N GLY A 135 31.98 -0.56 24.81
CA GLY A 135 32.36 -1.33 26.00
C GLY A 135 32.99 -2.71 25.75
N GLY A 136 33.09 -3.17 24.49
CA GLY A 136 33.50 -4.55 24.15
C GLY A 136 34.98 -4.79 23.86
N VAL A 137 35.88 -3.83 24.15
CA VAL A 137 37.32 -3.91 23.79
C VAL A 137 38.30 -3.90 24.97
N ILE A 138 37.87 -4.17 26.20
CA ILE A 138 38.81 -4.40 27.31
C ILE A 138 38.49 -5.65 28.14
N ALA A 139 39.56 -6.42 28.37
CA ALA A 139 39.75 -7.62 29.19
C ALA A 139 39.45 -8.97 28.53
#